data_AF-A0A3B9ZV96-F1
#
_entry.id   AF-A0A3B9ZV96-F1
#
_cell.length_a   1.000
_cell.length_b   1.000
_cell.length_c   1.000
_cell.angle_alpha   90.00
_cell.angle_beta   90.00
_cell.angle_gamma   90.00
#
_symmetry.space_group_name_H-M   'P 1'
#
loop_
_entity.id
_entity.type
_entity.pdbx_description
1 polymer ?
#
loop_
_entity_poly.entity_id
_entity_poly.type
_entity_poly.pdbx_seq_one_letter_code
_entity_poly.pdbx_strand_id
1 'polypeptide(L)'
;MVIHNNLIKERDQIMKRFLIEVPHGADKESCDEAILVFLQTGSHFLTHAEWGCQDGEHKAWIIVEVENKEEARLIIPPLYRSTAKIIQLTTYTAKDILDTEKYHQG
;
A
#
# COMPACT_ATOMS: atom_id res chain seq x y z
N MET A 1 18.62 -9.00 29.62
CA MET A 1 17.91 -9.33 28.35
C MET A 1 16.57 -8.58 28.30
N VAL A 2 16.61 -7.24 28.22
CA VAL A 2 15.40 -6.37 28.17
C VAL A 2 15.49 -5.36 27.02
N ILE A 3 16.69 -5.15 26.50
CA ILE A 3 17.00 -4.21 25.41
C ILE A 3 16.41 -4.62 24.05
N HIS A 4 16.12 -5.91 23.83
CA HIS A 4 15.55 -6.38 22.55
C HIS A 4 14.06 -6.01 22.36
N ASN A 5 13.27 -5.91 23.44
CA ASN A 5 11.83 -5.65 23.32
C ASN A 5 11.49 -4.17 23.09
N ASN A 6 12.31 -3.24 23.56
CA ASN A 6 12.05 -1.81 23.37
C ASN A 6 12.34 -1.37 21.92
N LEU A 7 13.39 -1.93 21.31
CA LEU A 7 13.76 -1.63 19.92
C LEU A 7 12.71 -2.12 18.91
N ILE A 8 12.02 -3.22 19.20
CA ILE A 8 10.94 -3.74 18.33
C ILE A 8 9.72 -2.82 18.40
N LYS A 9 9.37 -2.31 19.59
CA LYS A 9 8.27 -1.35 19.76
C LYS A 9 8.53 0.00 19.10
N GLU A 10 9.77 0.49 19.09
CA GLU A 10 10.14 1.74 18.43
C GLU A 10 10.16 1.60 16.90
N ARG A 11 10.57 0.45 16.35
CA ARG A 11 10.50 0.18 14.90
C ARG A 11 9.07 0.15 14.36
N ASP A 12 8.13 -0.42 15.11
CA ASP A 12 6.69 -0.39 14.75
C ASP A 12 6.09 1.02 14.79
N GLN A 13 6.68 1.97 15.52
CA GLN A 13 6.24 3.38 15.50
C GLN A 13 6.80 4.18 14.31
N ILE A 14 7.85 3.69 13.65
CA ILE A 14 8.46 4.34 12.48
C ILE A 14 7.79 3.86 11.18
N MET A 15 7.43 2.58 11.11
CA MET A 15 6.79 2.00 9.92
C MET A 15 5.30 2.33 9.88
N LYS A 16 4.87 3.00 8.82
CA LYS A 16 3.47 3.32 8.56
C LYS A 16 2.89 2.34 7.57
N ARG A 17 1.62 2.01 7.76
CA ARG A 17 0.88 1.14 6.86
C ARG A 17 0.28 1.94 5.71
N PHE A 18 0.48 1.49 4.48
CA PHE A 18 -0.06 2.13 3.28
C PHE A 18 -0.83 1.11 2.42
N LEU A 19 -1.95 1.57 1.84
CA LEU A 19 -2.60 0.94 0.70
C LEU A 19 -2.12 1.62 -0.57
N ILE A 20 -1.61 0.83 -1.50
CA ILE A 20 -1.24 1.25 -2.84
C ILE A 20 -2.31 0.73 -3.79
N GLU A 21 -2.97 1.62 -4.51
CA GLU A 21 -3.82 1.28 -5.66
C GLU A 21 -3.05 1.55 -6.95
N VAL A 22 -2.99 0.56 -7.83
CA VAL A 22 -2.28 0.66 -9.11
C VAL A 22 -3.28 0.47 -10.26
N PRO A 23 -3.94 1.55 -10.73
CA PRO A 23 -4.88 1.48 -11.82
C PRO A 23 -4.17 1.22 -13.16
N HIS A 24 -4.86 0.50 -14.04
CA HIS A 24 -4.45 0.21 -15.41
C HIS A 24 -5.66 0.27 -16.35
N GLY A 25 -5.44 0.14 -17.66
CA GLY A 25 -6.51 0.20 -18.65
C GLY A 25 -7.57 -0.88 -18.44
N ALA A 26 -8.80 -0.59 -18.89
CA ALA A 26 -9.95 -1.46 -18.70
C ALA A 26 -10.08 -2.59 -19.73
N ASP A 27 -9.26 -2.55 -20.79
CA ASP A 27 -9.20 -3.61 -21.77
C ASP A 27 -8.34 -4.79 -21.28
N LYS A 28 -8.56 -5.96 -21.87
CA LYS A 28 -7.88 -7.20 -21.50
C LYS A 28 -6.36 -7.10 -21.66
N GLU A 29 -5.89 -6.41 -22.69
CA GLU A 29 -4.45 -6.28 -22.96
C GLU A 29 -3.77 -5.48 -21.86
N SER A 30 -4.37 -4.37 -21.42
CA SER A 30 -3.90 -3.58 -20.29
C SER A 30 -3.83 -4.38 -18.98
N CYS A 31 -4.81 -5.24 -18.69
CA CYS A 31 -4.77 -6.12 -17.52
C CYS A 31 -3.65 -7.16 -17.62
N ASP A 32 -3.52 -7.82 -18.77
CA ASP A 32 -2.48 -8.84 -19.01
C ASP A 32 -1.08 -8.21 -18.92
N GLU A 33 -0.89 -7.00 -19.47
CA GLU A 33 0.36 -6.24 -19.37
C GLU A 33 0.70 -5.89 -17.92
N ALA A 34 -0.27 -5.40 -17.15
CA ALA A 34 -0.06 -5.06 -15.75
C ALA A 34 0.43 -6.27 -14.93
N ILE A 35 -0.19 -7.43 -15.12
CA ILE A 35 0.22 -8.68 -14.47
C ILE A 35 1.65 -9.04 -14.87
N LEU A 36 1.98 -8.99 -16.17
CA LEU A 36 3.32 -9.31 -16.67
C LEU A 36 4.38 -8.38 -16.10
N VAL A 37 4.15 -7.06 -16.12
CA VAL A 37 5.09 -6.07 -15.58
C VAL A 37 5.34 -6.32 -14.09
N PHE A 38 4.29 -6.62 -13.31
CA PHE A 38 4.43 -6.92 -11.89
C PHE A 38 5.26 -8.17 -11.63
N LEU A 39 4.98 -9.26 -12.36
CA LEU A 39 5.72 -10.52 -12.23
C LEU A 39 7.19 -10.39 -12.64
N GLN A 40 7.48 -9.59 -13.68
CA GLN A 40 8.84 -9.37 -14.18
C GLN A 40 9.66 -8.42 -13.30
N THR A 41 9.02 -7.47 -12.61
CA THR A 41 9.72 -6.51 -11.74
C THR A 41 10.33 -7.20 -10.51
N GLY A 42 9.86 -8.39 -10.12
CA GLY A 42 10.59 -9.31 -9.24
C GLY A 42 10.83 -8.84 -7.80
N SER A 43 10.09 -7.83 -7.31
CA SER A 43 10.19 -7.40 -5.92
C SER A 43 9.33 -8.28 -5.01
N HIS A 44 9.84 -8.65 -3.84
CA HIS A 44 9.09 -9.40 -2.81
C HIS A 44 7.76 -8.73 -2.40
N PHE A 45 7.59 -7.43 -2.68
CA PHE A 45 6.37 -6.70 -2.38
C PHE A 45 5.30 -6.89 -3.46
N LEU A 46 5.69 -7.12 -4.73
CA LEU A 46 4.76 -7.27 -5.85
C LEU A 46 4.15 -8.66 -5.94
N THR A 47 4.71 -9.66 -5.25
CA THR A 47 4.15 -11.01 -5.15
C THR A 47 2.89 -11.07 -4.28
N HIS A 48 2.61 -10.03 -3.49
CA HIS A 48 1.41 -9.93 -2.64
C HIS A 48 0.36 -8.98 -3.22
N ALA A 49 0.49 -8.60 -4.50
CA ALA A 49 -0.52 -7.79 -5.16
C ALA A 49 -1.82 -8.59 -5.30
N GLU A 50 -2.93 -7.98 -4.87
CA GLU A 50 -4.28 -8.48 -5.08
C GLU A 50 -4.90 -7.78 -6.29
N TRP A 51 -5.69 -8.50 -7.09
CA TRP A 51 -6.15 -8.02 -8.40
C TRP A 51 -7.66 -7.93 -8.46
N GLY A 52 -8.17 -6.80 -8.95
CA GLY A 52 -9.60 -6.57 -9.11
C GLY A 52 -10.16 -6.98 -10.48
N CYS A 53 -9.29 -7.36 -11.44
CA CYS A 53 -9.69 -7.46 -12.85
C CYS A 53 -10.83 -8.47 -13.08
N GLN A 54 -10.89 -9.54 -12.29
CA GLN A 54 -11.96 -10.54 -12.37
C GLN A 54 -13.31 -10.05 -11.83
N ASP A 55 -13.30 -8.99 -11.01
CA ASP A 55 -14.48 -8.34 -10.42
C ASP A 55 -14.81 -7.01 -11.11
N GLY A 56 -14.17 -6.70 -12.25
CA GLY A 56 -14.38 -5.47 -13.02
C GLY A 56 -13.60 -4.25 -12.52
N GLU A 57 -12.76 -4.41 -11.49
CA GLU A 57 -11.89 -3.35 -10.99
C GLU A 57 -10.51 -3.44 -11.65
N HIS A 58 -10.21 -2.53 -12.58
CA HIS A 58 -8.96 -2.52 -13.35
C HIS A 58 -7.82 -1.87 -12.56
N LYS A 59 -7.50 -2.48 -11.42
CA LYS A 59 -6.42 -2.08 -10.52
C LYS A 59 -5.87 -3.26 -9.72
N ALA A 60 -4.63 -3.10 -9.28
CA ALA A 60 -4.05 -3.94 -8.24
C ALA A 60 -4.02 -3.19 -6.90
N TRP A 61 -4.11 -3.92 -5.80
CA TRP A 61 -3.93 -3.42 -4.45
C TRP A 61 -2.72 -4.06 -3.79
N ILE A 62 -1.97 -3.27 -3.04
CA ILE A 62 -0.86 -3.75 -2.23
C ILE A 62 -0.92 -3.04 -0.88
N ILE A 63 -0.87 -3.81 0.21
CA ILE A 63 -0.71 -3.25 1.56
C ILE A 63 0.75 -3.45 1.97
N VAL A 64 1.41 -2.37 2.33
CA VAL A 64 2.83 -2.36 2.72
C VAL A 64 3.05 -1.57 4.00
N GLU A 65 4.11 -1.92 4.72
CA GLU A 65 4.59 -1.17 5.88
C GLU A 65 5.96 -0.59 5.54
N VAL A 66 6.06 0.73 5.48
CA VAL A 66 7.24 1.51 5.07
C VAL A 66 7.29 2.83 5.83
N GLU A 67 8.43 3.53 5.84
CA GLU A 67 8.59 4.73 6.68
C GLU A 67 7.72 5.91 6.19
N ASN A 68 7.54 6.01 4.87
CA ASN A 68 6.91 7.16 4.21
C ASN A 68 6.31 6.79 2.83
N LYS A 69 5.61 7.77 2.22
CA LYS A 69 4.95 7.56 0.91
C LYS A 69 5.95 7.40 -0.23
N GLU A 70 7.13 7.98 -0.10
CA GLU A 70 8.19 7.93 -1.10
C GLU A 70 8.75 6.50 -1.20
N GLU A 71 8.98 5.83 -0.08
CA GLU A 71 9.34 4.41 -0.04
C GLU A 71 8.25 3.52 -0.61
N ALA A 72 6.98 3.77 -0.25
CA ALA A 72 5.84 3.06 -0.82
C ALA A 72 5.81 3.20 -2.36
N ARG A 73 6.18 4.37 -2.89
CA ARG A 73 6.23 4.61 -4.34
C ARG A 73 7.31 3.81 -5.04
N LEU A 74 8.44 3.53 -4.37
CA LEU A 74 9.54 2.77 -4.97
C LEU A 74 9.19 1.30 -5.23
N ILE A 75 8.25 0.75 -4.45
CA ILE A 75 7.70 -0.60 -4.63
C ILE A 75 6.96 -0.75 -5.97
N ILE A 76 6.36 0.33 -6.45
CA ILE A 76 5.51 0.34 -7.65
C ILE A 76 6.40 0.28 -8.90
N PRO A 77 6.07 -0.56 -9.90
CA PRO A 77 6.80 -0.57 -11.17
C PRO A 77 6.83 0.83 -11.80
N PRO A 78 7.96 1.28 -12.37
CA PRO A 78 8.11 2.65 -12.89
C PRO A 78 6.97 3.12 -13.80
N LEU A 79 6.45 2.22 -14.65
CA LEU A 79 5.35 2.47 -15.57
C LEU A 79 4.07 2.99 -14.89
N TYR A 80 3.78 2.50 -13.67
CA TYR A 80 2.54 2.82 -12.96
C TYR A 80 2.72 3.81 -11.81
N ARG A 81 3.94 4.27 -11.52
CA ARG A 81 4.21 5.17 -10.38
C ARG A 81 3.44 6.48 -10.43
N SER A 82 3.21 7.03 -11.61
CA SER A 82 2.54 8.33 -11.80
C SER A 82 1.02 8.23 -11.61
N THR A 83 0.42 7.09 -11.95
CA THR A 83 -1.04 6.86 -11.86
C THR A 83 -1.46 6.21 -10.55
N ALA A 84 -0.52 5.58 -9.83
CA ALA A 84 -0.81 4.92 -8.58
C ALA A 84 -1.18 5.90 -7.45
N LYS A 85 -2.13 5.46 -6.61
CA LYS A 85 -2.58 6.19 -5.42
C LYS A 85 -1.99 5.52 -4.17
N ILE A 86 -1.34 6.32 -3.33
CA ILE A 86 -0.71 5.87 -2.07
C ILE A 86 -1.45 6.49 -0.90
N ILE A 87 -2.15 5.64 -0.15
CA ILE A 87 -3.05 6.02 0.94
C ILE A 87 -2.45 5.51 2.26
N GLN A 88 -2.22 6.39 3.22
CA GLN A 88 -1.82 5.95 4.57
C GLN A 88 -3.05 5.37 5.26
N LEU A 89 -2.92 4.18 5.83
CA LEU A 89 -3.97 3.53 6.60
C LEU A 89 -3.81 3.86 8.08
N THR A 90 -4.92 4.13 8.74
CA THR A 90 -5.00 4.34 10.18
C THR A 90 -6.09 3.44 10.73
N THR A 91 -5.77 2.68 11.77
CA THR A 91 -6.75 1.93 12.55
C THR A 91 -7.19 2.77 13.73
N TYR A 92 -8.47 2.69 14.07
CA TYR A 92 -9.04 3.36 15.23
C TYR A 92 -9.47 2.30 16.23
N THR A 93 -9.17 2.53 17.50
CA THR A 93 -9.70 1.76 18.62
C THR A 93 -10.98 2.39 19.16
N ALA A 94 -11.76 1.63 19.94
CA ALA A 94 -12.95 2.17 20.61
C ALA A 94 -12.64 3.39 21.50
N LYS A 95 -11.41 3.51 21.98
CA LYS A 95 -10.95 4.66 22.78
C LYS A 95 -10.73 5.91 21.93
N ASP A 96 -10.28 5.76 20.68
CA ASP A 96 -10.00 6.90 19.77
C ASP A 96 -11.28 7.58 19.29
N ILE A 97 -12.39 6.82 19.23
CA ILE A 97 -13.71 7.32 18.85
C ILE A 97 -14.30 8.27 19.91
N LEU A 98 -13.82 8.24 21.16
CA LEU A 98 -14.31 9.16 22.19
C LEU A 98 -13.66 10.56 22.12
N ASP A 99 -12.71 10.79 21.20
CA ASP A 99 -11.96 12.04 20.99
C ASP A 99 -12.19 12.60 19.56
N THR A 100 -13.44 12.64 19.11
CA THR A 100 -13.86 12.89 17.70
C THR A 100 -13.57 14.30 17.15
N GLU A 101 -13.09 15.26 17.92
CA GLU A 101 -12.94 16.65 17.44
C GLU A 101 -11.68 16.91 16.60
N LYS A 102 -10.73 15.96 16.50
CA LYS A 102 -9.42 16.21 15.86
C LYS A 102 -9.24 15.70 14.42
N TYR A 103 -10.17 14.90 13.89
CA TYR A 103 -9.90 14.11 12.68
C TYR A 103 -10.65 14.50 11.41
N HIS A 104 -11.43 15.60 11.44
CA HIS A 104 -12.12 16.13 10.27
C HIS A 104 -11.90 17.64 10.12
N GLN A 105 -10.92 18.03 9.30
CA GLN A 105 -10.96 19.31 8.60
C GLN A 105 -11.41 18.99 7.17
N GLY A 106 -12.67 19.33 6.89
CA GLY A 106 -13.24 19.29 5.53
C GLY A 106 -12.66 20.37 4.64
#